data_AF-A0AAV9MJV9-F1
#
_entry.id   AF-A0AAV9MJV9-F1
#
_cell.length_a   1.000
_cell.length_b   1.000
_cell.length_c   1.000
_cell.angle_alpha   90.00
_cell.angle_beta   90.00
_cell.angle_gamma   90.00
#
_symmetry.space_group_name_H-M   'P 1'
#
loop_
_entity.id
_entity.type
_entity.pdbx_description
1 polymer ?
#
loop_
_entity_poly.entity_id
_entity_poly.type
_entity_poly.pdbx_seq_one_letter_code
_entity_poly.pdbx_strand_id
1 'polypeptide(L)'
;MLALDSLTVRIEEFERGQSATYGITTLKANLVRLCRDMDKLNSTDFSMFFGTVEIPDVSSVNILACFDVPPPTTIRDEIRYDDDDADFEVETNDEQLGKREETMYEDLADLEGAMFETARQSLLRDTSMIGSSGAKDVEIHGTDAPTDGVTDMQTSPQA
;
A
#
# COMPACT_ATOMS: atom_id res chain seq x y z
N MET A 1 9.16 -4.22 14.89
CA MET A 1 10.46 -4.79 15.31
C MET A 1 10.36 -6.25 15.73
N LEU A 2 9.43 -6.63 16.62
CA LEU A 2 9.34 -7.99 17.21
C LEU A 2 9.36 -9.17 16.20
N ALA A 3 8.81 -9.00 15.00
CA ALA A 3 8.78 -10.07 13.98
C ALA A 3 10.17 -10.38 13.37
N LEU A 4 11.06 -9.39 13.25
CA LEU A 4 12.40 -9.58 12.66
C LEU A 4 13.38 -10.21 13.66
N ASP A 5 13.23 -9.88 14.94
CA ASP A 5 14.01 -10.50 16.02
C ASP A 5 13.71 -12.00 16.10
N SER A 6 12.42 -12.38 16.01
CA SER A 6 11.99 -13.77 15.96
C SER A 6 12.51 -14.52 14.72
N LEU A 7 12.55 -13.87 13.55
CA LEU A 7 13.10 -14.47 12.34
C LEU A 7 14.61 -14.70 12.44
N THR A 8 15.34 -13.75 13.07
CA THR A 8 16.78 -13.86 13.30
C THR A 8 17.11 -15.07 14.17
N VAL A 9 16.39 -15.25 15.29
CA VAL A 9 16.57 -16.40 16.20
C VAL A 9 16.34 -17.74 15.49
N ARG A 10 15.29 -17.84 14.67
CA ARG A 10 15.03 -19.08 13.91
C ARG A 10 16.11 -19.39 12.88
N ILE A 11 16.71 -18.38 12.25
CA ILE A 11 17.84 -18.56 11.31
C ILE A 11 19.07 -19.08 12.05
N GLU A 12 19.36 -18.58 13.26
CA GLU A 12 20.47 -19.06 14.08
C GLU A 12 20.25 -20.51 14.56
N GLU A 13 19.02 -20.87 14.89
CA GLU A 13 18.66 -22.25 15.23
C GLU A 13 18.84 -23.21 14.03
N PHE A 14 18.46 -22.76 12.82
CA PHE A 14 18.68 -23.51 11.58
C PHE A 14 20.17 -23.68 11.25
N GLU A 15 20.98 -22.64 11.47
CA GLU A 15 22.44 -22.64 11.28
C GLU A 15 23.15 -23.62 12.24
N ARG A 16 22.57 -23.86 13.41
CA ARG A 16 23.11 -24.79 14.42
C ARG A 16 22.78 -26.26 14.10
N GLY A 17 21.69 -26.53 13.39
CA GLY A 17 21.23 -27.89 13.05
C GLY A 17 21.74 -28.42 11.70
N GLN A 18 22.11 -27.55 10.76
CA GLN A 18 22.61 -27.93 9.44
C GLN A 18 23.95 -27.23 9.15
N SER A 19 24.89 -27.91 8.47
CA SER A 19 26.15 -27.25 8.07
C SER A 19 25.82 -26.00 7.27
N ALA A 20 26.33 -24.84 7.68
CA ALA A 20 25.99 -23.54 7.11
C ALA A 20 25.97 -23.59 5.57
N THR A 21 24.77 -23.70 5.01
CA THR A 21 24.59 -23.74 3.57
C THR A 21 24.69 -22.32 3.02
N TYR A 22 25.16 -22.21 1.78
CA TYR A 22 25.23 -20.93 1.06
C TYR A 22 23.89 -20.17 1.05
N GLY A 23 22.75 -20.88 1.13
CA GLY A 23 21.42 -20.29 1.25
C GLY A 23 21.21 -19.50 2.54
N ILE A 24 21.60 -20.06 3.70
CA ILE A 24 21.41 -19.43 5.02
C ILE A 24 22.21 -18.13 5.12
N THR A 25 23.46 -18.14 4.66
CA THR A 25 24.33 -16.95 4.66
C THR A 25 23.78 -15.85 3.75
N THR A 26 23.28 -16.20 2.56
CA THR A 26 22.64 -15.27 1.64
C THR A 26 21.37 -14.66 2.24
N LEU A 27 20.53 -15.48 2.87
CA LEU A 27 19.31 -15.03 3.54
C LEU A 27 19.62 -14.04 4.68
N LYS A 28 20.63 -14.35 5.50
CA LYS A 28 21.07 -13.48 6.62
C LYS A 28 21.56 -12.12 6.12
N ALA A 29 22.32 -12.10 5.02
CA ALA A 29 22.78 -10.84 4.40
C ALA A 29 21.60 -10.00 3.87
N ASN A 30 20.61 -10.64 3.24
CA ASN A 30 19.41 -9.96 2.75
C ASN A 30 18.56 -9.39 3.90
N LEU A 31 18.43 -10.11 5.01
CA LEU A 31 17.72 -9.64 6.20
C LEU A 31 18.37 -8.36 6.76
N VAL A 32 19.70 -8.35 6.92
CA VAL A 32 20.44 -7.17 7.40
C VAL A 32 20.24 -5.96 6.47
N ARG A 33 20.23 -6.18 5.16
CA ARG A 33 19.95 -5.13 4.18
C ARG A 33 18.52 -4.60 4.32
N LEU A 34 17.53 -5.48 4.47
CA LEU A 34 16.13 -5.11 4.63
C LEU A 34 15.90 -4.28 5.91
N CYS A 35 16.53 -4.66 7.04
CA CYS A 35 16.46 -3.88 8.28
C CYS A 35 16.97 -2.45 8.07
N ARG A 36 18.11 -2.30 7.39
CA ARG A 36 18.68 -0.98 7.08
C ARG A 36 17.75 -0.14 6.19
N ASP A 37 17.16 -0.75 5.18
CA ASP A 37 16.24 -0.07 4.27
C ASP A 37 14.96 0.37 5.00
N MET A 38 14.45 -0.47 5.92
CA MET A 38 13.31 -0.14 6.78
C MET A 38 13.64 1.00 7.76
N ASP A 39 14.83 0.98 8.38
CA ASP A 39 15.28 2.07 9.25
C ASP A 39 15.41 3.39 8.48
N LYS A 40 15.89 3.31 7.23
CA LYS A 40 15.97 4.47 6.34
C LYS A 40 14.59 5.00 5.96
N LEU A 41 13.63 4.12 5.71
CA LEU A 41 12.24 4.50 5.46
C LEU A 41 11.61 5.18 6.68
N ASN A 42 11.80 4.61 7.87
CA ASN A 42 11.31 5.21 9.12
C ASN A 42 12.01 6.55 9.46
N SER A 43 13.28 6.69 9.08
CA SER A 43 14.03 7.93 9.27
C SER A 43 13.74 8.98 8.20
N THR A 44 13.13 8.60 7.07
CA THR A 44 12.72 9.58 6.07
C THR A 44 11.49 10.27 6.63
N ASP A 45 11.65 11.54 6.95
CA ASP A 45 10.59 12.33 7.57
C ASP A 45 9.41 12.45 6.61
N PHE A 46 8.39 11.60 6.81
CA PHE A 46 7.14 11.65 6.07
C PHE A 46 6.42 13.00 6.27
N SER A 47 6.84 13.83 7.23
CA SER A 47 6.38 15.21 7.34
C SER A 47 6.64 16.04 6.09
N MET A 48 7.67 15.70 5.29
CA MET A 48 7.94 16.38 4.02
C MET A 48 6.86 16.12 2.96
N PHE A 49 6.17 14.97 3.02
CA PHE A 49 5.06 14.66 2.10
C PHE A 49 3.76 15.36 2.50
N PHE A 50 3.54 15.59 3.79
CA PHE A 50 2.50 16.49 4.25
C PHE A 50 3.08 17.91 4.27
N GLY A 51 3.31 18.46 3.07
CA GLY A 51 3.60 19.90 2.94
C GLY A 51 2.61 20.66 3.81
N THR A 52 3.09 21.64 4.58
CA THR A 52 2.29 22.45 5.50
C THR A 52 1.05 22.95 4.76
N VAL A 53 -0.04 22.20 4.86
CA VAL A 53 -1.34 22.65 4.39
C VAL A 53 -1.68 23.72 5.39
N GLU A 54 -1.45 24.97 4.98
CA GLU A 54 -2.00 26.13 5.63
C GLU A 54 -3.51 25.91 5.61
N ILE A 55 -4.05 25.34 6.69
CA ILE A 55 -5.48 25.13 6.86
C ILE A 55 -6.06 26.54 6.86
N PRO A 56 -6.79 26.96 5.82
CA PRO A 56 -7.39 28.28 5.82
C PRO A 56 -8.29 28.34 7.05
N ASP A 57 -8.13 29.40 7.84
CA ASP A 57 -8.91 29.69 9.04
C ASP A 57 -10.38 29.96 8.64
N VAL A 58 -11.10 28.89 8.30
CA VAL A 58 -12.53 28.92 8.01
C VAL A 58 -13.25 28.86 9.34
N SER A 59 -13.47 30.05 9.90
CA SER A 59 -14.27 30.30 11.08
C SER A 59 -15.54 29.44 11.10
N SER A 60 -15.56 28.46 12.01
CA SER A 60 -16.75 27.88 12.65
C SER A 60 -18.00 27.69 11.77
N VAL A 61 -17.97 26.71 10.86
CA VAL A 61 -19.22 26.09 10.42
C VAL A 61 -19.60 25.05 11.47
N ASN A 62 -20.76 25.29 12.08
CA ASN A 62 -21.37 24.49 13.14
C ASN A 62 -21.54 23.04 12.65
N ILE A 63 -20.60 22.15 13.00
CA ILE A 63 -20.68 20.72 12.68
C ILE A 63 -21.82 20.15 13.53
N LEU A 64 -22.97 19.99 12.87
CA LEU A 64 -24.15 19.36 13.42
C LEU A 64 -23.77 17.92 13.83
N ALA A 65 -23.73 17.67 15.13
CA ALA A 65 -23.45 16.38 15.73
C ALA A 65 -24.50 15.35 15.28
N CYS A 66 -24.13 14.48 14.33
CA CYS A 66 -24.88 13.29 13.97
C CYS A 66 -23.91 12.15 13.67
N PHE A 67 -23.25 11.65 14.70
CA PHE A 67 -22.75 10.27 14.70
C PHE A 67 -23.04 9.67 16.07
N ASP A 68 -24.29 9.26 16.23
CA ASP A 68 -24.68 8.26 17.23
C ASP A 68 -24.16 6.91 16.72
N VAL A 69 -22.87 6.65 16.99
CA VAL A 69 -22.26 5.35 16.71
C VAL A 69 -22.59 4.45 17.90
N PRO A 70 -23.36 3.38 17.70
CA PRO A 70 -23.63 2.45 18.79
C PRO A 70 -22.31 1.82 19.25
N PRO A 71 -22.08 1.72 20.57
CA PRO A 71 -20.85 1.17 21.12
C PRO A 71 -20.66 -0.28 20.65
N PRO A 72 -19.42 -0.69 20.33
CA PRO A 72 -19.14 -2.04 19.86
C PRO A 72 -19.46 -3.04 20.97
N THR A 73 -20.43 -3.92 20.70
CA THR A 73 -20.72 -5.08 21.55
C THR A 73 -19.49 -5.99 21.57
N THR A 74 -18.80 -5.98 22.71
CA THR A 74 -17.73 -6.93 23.02
C THR A 74 -18.39 -8.28 23.30
N ILE A 75 -18.42 -9.17 22.30
CA ILE A 75 -18.64 -10.60 22.54
C ILE A 75 -17.36 -11.12 23.19
N ARG A 76 -17.42 -11.25 24.52
CA ARG A 76 -16.42 -11.90 25.33
C ARG A 76 -16.60 -13.40 25.14
N ASP A 77 -15.94 -13.95 24.13
CA ASP A 77 -15.80 -15.40 23.99
C ASP A 77 -14.88 -15.90 25.11
N GLU A 78 -15.50 -16.47 26.13
CA GLU A 78 -14.85 -17.14 27.25
C GLU A 78 -14.45 -18.55 26.78
N ILE A 79 -13.32 -18.62 26.10
CA ILE A 79 -12.72 -19.89 25.66
C ILE A 79 -12.22 -20.61 26.92
N ARG A 80 -12.96 -21.64 27.32
CA ARG A 80 -12.51 -22.60 28.33
C ARG A 80 -11.38 -23.41 27.72
N TYR A 81 -10.19 -23.30 28.30
CA TYR A 81 -9.08 -24.21 28.03
C TYR A 81 -9.41 -25.53 28.73
N ASP A 82 -9.92 -26.52 27.97
CA ASP A 82 -9.78 -27.91 28.36
C ASP A 82 -8.36 -28.33 28.00
N ASP A 83 -7.59 -28.53 29.06
CA ASP A 83 -6.22 -29.01 29.08
C ASP A 83 -6.25 -30.54 28.91
N ASP A 84 -6.51 -30.98 27.68
CA ASP A 84 -6.33 -32.39 27.31
C ASP A 84 -4.91 -32.55 26.77
N ASP A 85 -4.03 -32.96 27.71
CA ASP A 85 -2.69 -33.49 27.51
C ASP A 85 -2.77 -34.78 26.65
N ALA A 86 -3.00 -34.60 25.36
CA ALA A 86 -3.03 -35.65 24.37
C ALA A 86 -1.69 -35.69 23.64
N ASP A 87 -0.79 -36.55 24.14
CA ASP A 87 0.39 -37.03 23.41
C ASP A 87 -0.05 -37.67 22.08
N PHE A 88 -0.16 -36.86 21.03
CA PHE A 88 -0.30 -37.34 19.67
C PHE A 88 1.09 -37.41 19.02
N GLU A 89 1.68 -38.61 19.09
CA GLU A 89 2.69 -39.04 18.12
C GLU A 89 1.98 -39.22 16.76
N VAL A 90 1.78 -38.12 16.04
CA VAL A 90 1.28 -38.17 14.67
C VAL A 90 2.47 -38.32 13.73
N GLU A 91 2.76 -39.56 13.37
CA GLU A 91 3.66 -39.91 12.27
C GLU A 91 3.04 -39.37 10.97
N THR A 92 3.40 -38.14 10.60
CA THR A 92 2.88 -37.48 9.40
C THR A 92 3.41 -38.19 8.17
N ASN A 93 2.50 -38.88 7.49
CA ASN A 93 2.67 -39.40 6.15
C ASN A 93 2.93 -38.26 5.16
N ASP A 94 4.21 -37.95 4.93
CA ASP A 94 4.73 -36.84 4.11
C ASP A 94 4.24 -36.82 2.65
N GLU A 95 3.64 -37.91 2.15
CA GLU A 95 3.21 -38.00 0.75
C GLU A 95 1.83 -37.39 0.47
N GLN A 96 1.01 -37.12 1.49
CA GLN A 96 -0.34 -36.55 1.28
C GLN A 96 -0.38 -35.00 1.37
N LEU A 97 0.63 -34.36 1.96
CA LEU A 97 0.70 -32.90 2.07
C LEU A 97 0.97 -32.22 0.72
N GLY A 98 1.78 -32.83 -0.15
CA GLY A 98 2.14 -32.22 -1.43
C GLY A 98 0.97 -32.02 -2.40
N LYS A 99 -0.10 -32.81 -2.29
CA LYS A 99 -1.23 -32.75 -3.24
C LYS A 99 -2.29 -31.71 -2.88
N ARG A 100 -2.32 -31.24 -1.62
CA ARG A 100 -3.28 -30.23 -1.16
C ARG A 100 -2.74 -28.80 -1.27
N GLU A 101 -1.42 -28.63 -1.24
CA GLU A 101 -0.79 -27.32 -1.43
C GLU A 101 -0.90 -26.83 -2.87
N GLU A 102 -0.71 -27.68 -3.88
CA GLU A 102 -0.71 -27.28 -5.29
C GLU A 102 -2.03 -26.61 -5.71
N THR A 103 -3.19 -27.15 -5.30
CA THR A 103 -4.50 -26.56 -5.61
C THR A 103 -4.75 -25.25 -4.88
N MET A 104 -4.08 -25.02 -3.74
CA MET A 104 -4.27 -23.80 -2.95
C MET A 104 -3.48 -22.60 -3.54
N TYR A 105 -2.38 -22.87 -4.24
CA TYR A 105 -1.60 -21.83 -4.94
C TYR A 105 -2.25 -21.38 -6.26
N GLU A 106 -3.04 -22.22 -6.92
CA GLU A 106 -3.75 -21.86 -8.16
C GLU A 106 -4.87 -20.83 -7.88
N ASP A 107 -5.66 -21.01 -6.82
CA ASP A 107 -6.71 -20.07 -6.41
C ASP A 107 -6.17 -18.69 -5.96
N LEU A 108 -4.91 -18.62 -5.50
CA LEU A 108 -4.29 -17.36 -5.08
C LEU A 108 -3.95 -16.44 -6.25
N ALA A 109 -3.62 -17.02 -7.42
CA ALA A 109 -3.32 -16.25 -8.63
C ALA A 109 -4.55 -15.48 -9.12
N ASP A 110 -5.73 -16.12 -9.04
CA ASP A 110 -7.00 -15.51 -9.41
C ASP A 110 -7.43 -14.41 -8.42
N LEU A 111 -7.16 -14.60 -7.13
CA LEU A 111 -7.48 -13.62 -6.09
C LEU A 111 -6.63 -12.35 -6.20
N GLU A 112 -5.33 -12.47 -6.49
CA GLU A 112 -4.42 -11.33 -6.69
C GLU A 112 -4.87 -10.46 -7.88
N GLY A 113 -5.25 -11.11 -8.99
CA GLY A 113 -5.80 -10.40 -10.16
C GLY A 113 -7.09 -9.64 -9.85
N ALA A 114 -8.00 -10.25 -9.08
CA ALA A 114 -9.25 -9.62 -8.67
C ALA A 114 -9.03 -8.41 -7.76
N MET A 115 -8.06 -8.48 -6.83
CA MET A 115 -7.70 -7.36 -5.96
C MET A 115 -7.12 -6.18 -6.76
N PHE A 116 -6.25 -6.44 -7.72
CA PHE A 116 -5.65 -5.41 -8.57
C PHE A 116 -6.71 -4.64 -9.38
N GLU A 117 -7.65 -5.35 -10.01
CA GLU A 117 -8.71 -4.68 -10.77
C GLU A 117 -9.70 -3.91 -9.90
N THR A 118 -10.01 -4.44 -8.72
CA THR A 118 -10.86 -3.73 -7.75
C THR A 118 -10.21 -2.42 -7.30
N ALA A 119 -8.90 -2.44 -7.00
CA ALA A 119 -8.16 -1.24 -6.63
C ALA A 119 -8.12 -0.22 -7.79
N ARG A 120 -7.91 -0.68 -9.02
CA ARG A 120 -7.92 0.19 -10.21
C ARG A 120 -9.28 0.86 -10.43
N GLN A 121 -10.37 0.11 -10.28
CA GLN A 121 -11.73 0.66 -10.42
C GLN A 121 -12.06 1.67 -9.30
N SER A 122 -11.63 1.41 -8.06
CA SER A 122 -11.77 2.36 -6.96
C SER A 122 -11.07 3.69 -7.28
N LEU A 123 -9.81 3.60 -7.74
CA LEU A 123 -9.00 4.77 -8.08
C LEU A 123 -9.65 5.62 -9.19
N LEU A 124 -10.18 4.98 -10.23
CA LEU A 124 -10.92 5.63 -11.33
C LEU A 124 -12.17 6.37 -10.84
N ARG A 125 -12.94 5.77 -9.92
CA ARG A 125 -14.11 6.45 -9.33
C ARG A 125 -13.71 7.68 -8.53
N ASP A 126 -12.64 7.58 -7.75
CA ASP A 126 -12.18 8.67 -6.89
C ASP A 126 -11.61 9.83 -7.72
N THR A 127 -11.00 9.55 -8.88
CA THR A 127 -10.54 10.61 -9.80
C THR A 127 -11.70 11.27 -10.55
N SER A 128 -12.78 10.55 -10.82
CA SER A 128 -13.93 11.06 -11.59
C SER A 128 -14.76 12.11 -10.85
N MET A 129 -14.62 12.28 -9.53
CA MET A 129 -15.27 13.37 -8.79
C MET A 129 -14.44 14.67 -8.76
N ILE A 130 -13.20 14.64 -9.29
CA ILE A 130 -12.37 15.82 -9.48
C ILE A 130 -12.58 16.33 -10.91
N GLY A 131 -13.40 17.38 -11.06
CA GLY A 131 -13.39 18.19 -12.29
C GLY A 131 -14.64 18.12 -13.15
N SER A 132 -15.79 18.52 -12.61
CA SER A 132 -16.67 19.42 -13.36
C SER A 132 -16.85 20.70 -12.54
N SER A 133 -15.74 21.43 -12.40
CA SER A 133 -15.80 22.83 -11.99
C SER A 133 -16.45 23.56 -13.15
N GLY A 134 -17.72 23.93 -12.97
CA GLY A 134 -18.48 24.70 -13.93
C GLY A 134 -17.76 26.00 -14.23
N ALA A 135 -17.01 26.00 -15.33
CA ALA A 135 -16.58 27.22 -15.98
C ALA A 135 -17.87 27.97 -16.37
N LYS A 136 -18.22 28.97 -15.57
CA LYS A 136 -19.22 29.95 -15.97
C LYS A 136 -18.60 30.68 -17.15
N ASP A 137 -19.15 30.38 -18.32
CA ASP A 137 -18.89 31.08 -19.56
C ASP A 137 -19.23 32.56 -19.31
N VAL A 138 -18.20 33.34 -18.94
CA VAL A 138 -18.29 34.79 -18.97
C VAL A 138 -18.10 35.12 -20.43
N GLU A 139 -19.23 35.33 -21.09
CA GLU A 139 -19.33 35.86 -22.44
C GLU A 139 -18.72 37.27 -22.45
N ILE A 140 -17.40 37.34 -22.65
CA ILE A 140 -16.72 38.61 -22.88
C ILE A 140 -16.99 38.97 -24.34
N HIS A 141 -17.84 39.98 -24.54
CA HIS A 141 -18.10 40.61 -25.81
C HIS A 141 -16.77 41.18 -26.36
N GLY A 142 -16.09 40.39 -27.19
CA GLY A 142 -14.83 40.76 -27.83
C GLY A 142 -15.06 41.94 -28.77
N THR A 143 -14.39 43.05 -28.46
CA THR A 143 -14.32 44.24 -29.30
C THR A 143 -13.34 43.94 -30.44
N ASP A 144 -13.81 44.10 -31.69
CA ASP A 144 -12.98 44.03 -32.90
C ASP A 144 -11.81 45.02 -32.79
N ALA A 145 -10.59 44.48 -32.74
CA ALA A 145 -9.37 45.24 -32.99
C ALA A 145 -8.79 44.78 -34.34
N PRO A 146 -8.63 45.68 -35.33
CA PRO A 146 -7.98 45.34 -36.58
C PRO A 146 -6.47 45.25 -36.34
N THR A 147 -5.90 44.06 -36.51
CA THR A 147 -4.44 43.90 -36.54
C THR A 147 -4.00 43.97 -37.98
N ASP A 148 -3.71 45.20 -38.40
CA ASP A 148 -2.95 45.49 -39.61
C ASP A 148 -1.50 45.06 -39.39
N GLY A 149 -0.92 44.32 -40.33
CA GLY A 149 0.43 43.78 -40.18
C GLY A 149 0.73 42.61 -41.10
N VAL A 150 0.43 42.78 -42.40
CA VAL A 150 0.88 41.89 -43.46
C VAL A 150 2.40 41.95 -43.56
N THR A 151 3.02 40.83 -43.19
CA THR A 151 4.05 40.09 -43.93
C THR A 151 5.03 40.90 -44.79
N ASP A 152 6.28 40.99 -44.33
CA ASP A 152 7.46 41.02 -45.22
C ASP A 152 8.60 40.25 -44.52
N MET A 153 8.89 39.03 -44.99
CA MET A 153 9.99 38.71 -45.91
C MET A 153 11.38 39.11 -45.37
N GLN A 154 12.20 38.11 -44.98
CA GLN A 154 13.62 38.01 -45.36
C GLN A 154 14.23 36.71 -44.80
N THR A 155 14.40 35.67 -45.62
CA THR A 155 15.58 35.30 -46.45
C THR A 155 16.75 34.66 -45.69
N SER A 156 16.83 33.34 -45.87
CA SER A 156 17.95 32.40 -45.94
C SER A 156 19.15 32.44 -44.97
N PRO A 157 19.62 31.25 -44.53
CA PRO A 157 20.91 31.09 -43.86
C PRO A 157 22.06 31.02 -44.89
N GLN A 158 23.24 31.50 -44.49
CA GLN A 158 24.50 31.18 -45.15
C GLN A 158 25.43 30.44 -44.19
N ALA A 159 25.79 29.23 -44.62
CA ALA A 159 26.93 28.35 -44.27
C ALA A 159 27.14 27.95 -42.81
#